data_AF-A0A1A8P4J2-F1
#
_entry.id   AF-A0A1A8P4J2-F1
#
_cell.length_a   1.000
_cell.length_b   1.000
_cell.length_c   1.000
_cell.angle_alpha   90.00
_cell.angle_beta   90.00
_cell.angle_gamma   90.00
#
_symmetry.space_group_name_H-M   'P 1'
#
loop_
_entity.id
_entity.type
_entity.pdbx_description
1 polymer ?
#
loop_
_entity_poly.entity_id
_entity_poly.type
_entity_poly.pdbx_seq_one_letter_code
_entity_poly.pdbx_strand_id
1 'polypeptide(L)'
;MGMLSSLTSVVQNTGKTVVSGGLDALEFIGKKTMDMIAEGDPGFKKTKGLMNRNATLSQVLREAKEREELQTAGAESSDSEKKAVAHYGMLFDEFQGLSHLEALEILSRESESKVKSVLTTLSGDQLVQLREELDQIKDSFSMVEFDEEEEEETEDDGGAEFEKELTELLEGLHVSATADKLSQACKNICSTVSDMNKPLNKESDEEETLRHSAEEVHAAAIRSLAELTARSIELFHKLAEIILTSSSCVEAGILSQLTVVLCKEISQLSKKFTSCLTTAGSSQKGDVLNPLITGVFLEASNSASYTQDAFQLLMPILEISHIQRRAEFSEQ
;
A
#
# COMPACT_ATOMS: atom_id res chain seq x y z
N MET A 1 61.44 32.96 13.25
CA MET A 1 60.55 31.94 12.66
C MET A 1 59.19 32.08 13.35
N GLY A 2 58.23 32.73 12.71
CA GLY A 2 56.94 33.03 13.34
C GLY A 2 56.18 34.07 12.52
N MET A 3 55.25 33.61 11.66
CA MET A 3 54.24 34.46 11.02
C MET A 3 53.12 33.69 10.28
N LEU A 4 52.85 32.41 10.58
CA LEU A 4 51.81 31.63 9.87
C LEU A 4 50.63 31.15 10.74
N SER A 5 50.53 31.55 12.01
CA SER A 5 49.50 31.03 12.94
C SER A 5 48.21 31.85 13.03
N SER A 6 48.14 33.07 12.48
CA SER A 6 47.03 34.00 12.75
C SER A 6 45.97 34.08 11.64
N LEU A 7 46.17 33.43 10.49
CA LEU A 7 45.20 33.46 9.38
C LEU A 7 44.21 32.27 9.42
N THR A 8 44.52 31.19 10.14
CA THR A 8 43.67 29.98 10.17
C THR A 8 42.48 30.09 11.12
N SER A 9 42.59 30.85 12.22
CA SER A 9 41.50 30.99 13.21
C SER A 9 40.36 31.90 12.74
N VAL A 10 40.63 32.84 11.83
CA VAL A 10 39.61 33.77 11.30
C VAL A 10 38.72 33.08 10.24
N VAL A 11 39.25 32.11 9.50
CA VAL A 11 38.50 31.36 8.49
C VAL A 11 37.57 30.30 9.11
N GLN A 12 37.98 29.66 10.23
CA GLN A 12 37.14 28.66 10.91
C GLN A 12 35.91 29.28 11.60
N ASN A 13 36.02 30.47 12.19
CA ASN A 13 34.88 31.11 12.85
C ASN A 13 33.89 31.73 11.85
N THR A 14 34.35 32.23 10.70
CA THR A 14 33.45 32.75 9.65
C THR A 14 32.64 31.62 8.99
N GLY A 15 33.22 30.41 8.87
CA GLY A 15 32.49 29.24 8.36
C GLY A 15 31.32 28.80 9.25
N LYS A 16 31.47 28.82 10.58
CA LYS A 16 30.38 28.42 11.50
C LYS A 16 29.20 29.40 11.50
N THR A 17 29.45 30.70 11.39
CA THR A 17 28.39 31.72 11.38
C THR A 17 27.64 31.78 10.04
N VAL A 18 28.32 31.48 8.92
CA VAL A 18 27.66 31.37 7.61
C VAL A 18 26.82 30.09 7.51
N VAL A 19 27.27 28.99 8.13
CA VAL A 19 26.49 27.74 8.20
C VAL A 19 25.27 27.87 9.12
N SER A 20 25.39 28.55 10.27
CA SER A 20 24.22 28.78 11.13
C SER A 20 23.24 29.79 10.53
N GLY A 21 23.74 30.88 9.92
CA GLY A 21 22.89 31.85 9.23
C GLY A 21 22.22 31.29 7.97
N GLY A 22 22.86 30.34 7.28
CA GLY A 22 22.26 29.59 6.19
C GLY A 22 21.19 28.61 6.64
N LEU A 23 21.39 27.95 7.80
CA LEU A 23 20.42 27.03 8.40
C LEU A 23 19.17 27.78 8.89
N ASP A 24 19.34 28.92 9.56
CA ASP A 24 18.22 29.76 10.01
C ASP A 24 17.44 30.34 8.83
N ALA A 25 18.13 30.69 7.73
CA ALA A 25 17.49 31.13 6.49
C ALA A 25 16.72 29.98 5.81
N LEU A 26 17.29 28.76 5.78
CA LEU A 26 16.61 27.55 5.29
C LEU A 26 15.42 27.17 6.16
N GLU A 27 15.51 27.29 7.48
CA GLU A 27 14.40 27.06 8.40
C GLU A 27 13.31 28.11 8.20
N PHE A 28 13.67 29.38 8.06
CA PHE A 28 12.71 30.45 7.82
C PHE A 28 12.02 30.31 6.45
N ILE A 29 12.78 29.97 5.40
CA ILE A 29 12.23 29.68 4.07
C ILE A 29 11.37 28.43 4.11
N GLY A 30 11.82 27.36 4.75
CA GLY A 30 11.07 26.12 4.91
C GLY A 30 9.75 26.35 5.65
N LYS A 31 9.80 27.08 6.77
CA LYS A 31 8.61 27.44 7.56
C LYS A 31 7.65 28.33 6.81
N LYS A 32 8.14 29.39 6.15
CA LYS A 32 7.30 30.31 5.38
C LYS A 32 6.71 29.66 4.12
N THR A 33 7.47 28.76 3.47
CA THR A 33 6.98 27.95 2.36
C THR A 33 5.93 26.95 2.84
N MET A 34 6.16 26.31 3.99
CA MET A 34 5.20 25.41 4.62
C MET A 34 3.91 26.14 5.03
N ASP A 35 4.02 27.35 5.59
CA ASP A 35 2.88 28.18 5.98
C ASP A 35 2.11 28.68 4.74
N MET A 36 2.79 29.05 3.65
CA MET A 36 2.12 29.41 2.39
C MET A 36 1.47 28.21 1.68
N ILE A 37 2.07 27.01 1.74
CA ILE A 37 1.43 25.76 1.27
C ILE A 37 0.18 25.47 2.13
N ALA A 38 0.28 25.64 3.45
CA ALA A 38 -0.84 25.47 4.36
C ALA A 38 -1.96 26.48 4.13
N GLU A 39 -1.66 27.71 3.73
CA GLU A 39 -2.67 28.73 3.42
C GLU A 39 -3.29 28.57 2.03
N GLY A 40 -2.57 28.00 1.05
CA GLY A 40 -3.02 27.82 -0.33
C GLY A 40 -3.74 26.49 -0.62
N ASP A 41 -3.50 25.44 0.18
CA ASP A 41 -4.07 24.10 -0.03
C ASP A 41 -4.99 23.67 1.13
N PRO A 42 -6.33 23.61 0.92
CA PRO A 42 -7.29 23.08 1.89
C PRO A 42 -7.02 21.62 2.30
N GLY A 43 -6.29 20.85 1.49
CA GLY A 43 -5.86 19.49 1.78
C GLY A 43 -4.81 19.44 2.90
N PHE A 44 -3.81 20.33 2.85
CA PHE A 44 -2.69 20.36 3.80
C PHE A 44 -3.12 20.67 5.25
N LYS A 45 -4.14 21.53 5.44
CA LYS A 45 -4.73 21.79 6.76
C LYS A 45 -5.46 20.57 7.33
N LYS A 46 -6.02 19.70 6.47
CA LYS A 46 -6.70 18.46 6.89
C LYS A 46 -5.69 17.37 7.26
N THR A 47 -4.57 17.27 6.55
CA THR A 47 -3.49 16.31 6.87
C THR A 47 -2.90 16.57 8.26
N LYS A 48 -2.70 17.85 8.64
CA LYS A 48 -2.24 18.21 10.00
C LYS A 48 -3.27 17.93 11.10
N GLY A 49 -4.56 17.96 10.78
CA GLY A 49 -5.64 17.56 11.70
C GLY A 49 -5.78 16.04 11.86
N LEU A 50 -5.43 15.27 10.82
CA LEU A 50 -5.45 13.81 10.83
C LEU A 50 -4.31 13.21 11.68
N MET A 51 -3.13 13.84 11.65
CA MET A 51 -1.96 13.41 12.44
C MET A 51 -2.18 13.48 13.97
N ASN A 52 -3.27 14.10 14.44
CA ASN A 52 -3.59 14.26 15.86
C ASN A 52 -4.73 13.35 16.34
N ARG A 53 -5.13 12.36 15.52
CA ARG A 53 -6.06 11.28 15.93
C ARG A 53 -5.29 9.97 15.93
N ASN A 54 -5.44 9.17 16.99
CA ASN A 54 -5.16 7.73 16.98
C ASN A 54 -6.16 7.01 16.04
N ALA A 55 -6.31 7.49 14.80
CA ALA A 55 -7.25 6.95 13.84
C ALA A 55 -6.61 5.74 13.16
N THR A 56 -7.36 4.65 13.06
CA THR A 56 -6.92 3.47 12.33
C THR A 56 -7.10 3.66 10.82
N LEU A 57 -6.42 2.87 9.99
CA LEU A 57 -6.51 3.00 8.54
C LEU A 57 -7.95 2.78 8.08
N SER A 58 -8.65 1.78 8.63
CA SER A 58 -10.06 1.54 8.34
C SER A 58 -10.96 2.75 8.64
N GLN A 59 -10.68 3.50 9.71
CA GLN A 59 -11.41 4.72 10.05
C GLN A 59 -11.15 5.83 9.03
N VAL A 60 -9.89 6.02 8.64
CA VAL A 60 -9.52 7.02 7.62
C VAL A 60 -10.20 6.71 6.29
N LEU A 61 -10.17 5.44 5.86
CA LEU A 61 -10.79 5.00 4.61
C LEU A 61 -12.31 5.11 4.65
N ARG A 62 -12.94 4.75 5.78
CA ARG A 62 -14.38 4.94 5.97
C ARG A 62 -14.76 6.41 5.90
N GLU A 63 -14.04 7.29 6.59
CA GLU A 63 -14.29 8.74 6.53
C GLU A 63 -14.07 9.29 5.11
N ALA A 64 -13.09 8.78 4.36
CA ALA A 64 -12.86 9.16 2.97
C ALA A 64 -14.03 8.72 2.08
N LYS A 65 -14.46 7.45 2.19
CA LYS A 65 -15.62 6.90 1.50
C LYS A 65 -16.90 7.68 1.77
N GLU A 66 -17.22 7.96 3.04
CA GLU A 66 -18.43 8.73 3.42
C GLU A 66 -18.42 10.15 2.80
N ARG A 67 -17.24 10.79 2.72
CA ARG A 67 -17.10 12.09 2.05
C ARG A 67 -17.32 12.00 0.54
N GLU A 68 -16.89 10.92 -0.10
CA GLU A 68 -17.11 10.66 -1.54
C GLU A 68 -18.59 10.39 -1.84
N GLU A 69 -19.26 9.59 -1.01
CA GLU A 69 -20.70 9.31 -1.14
C GLU A 69 -21.54 10.59 -1.04
N LEU A 70 -21.24 11.47 -0.07
CA LEU A 70 -21.93 12.76 0.08
C LEU A 70 -21.70 13.70 -1.11
N GLN A 71 -20.49 13.69 -1.69
CA GLN A 71 -20.18 14.48 -2.88
C GLN A 71 -20.93 13.96 -4.13
N THR A 72 -21.00 12.63 -4.26
CA THR A 72 -21.70 11.97 -5.37
C THR A 72 -23.20 12.22 -5.29
N ALA A 73 -23.80 12.06 -4.09
CA ALA A 73 -25.21 12.33 -3.85
C ALA A 73 -25.61 13.81 -4.05
N GLY A 74 -24.69 14.75 -3.84
CA GLY A 74 -24.90 16.18 -4.14
C GLY A 74 -24.85 16.50 -5.63
N ALA A 75 -24.01 15.80 -6.40
CA ALA A 75 -23.79 16.01 -7.84
C ALA A 75 -24.90 15.41 -8.73
N GLU A 76 -25.62 14.40 -8.26
CA GLU A 76 -26.78 13.80 -8.95
C GLU A 76 -27.95 14.79 -9.17
N SER A 77 -27.89 15.99 -8.58
CA SER A 77 -28.89 17.04 -8.76
C SER A 77 -28.71 17.91 -10.01
N SER A 78 -27.60 17.79 -10.77
CA SER A 78 -27.31 18.72 -11.89
C SER A 78 -26.94 18.12 -13.26
N ASP A 79 -26.72 16.81 -13.42
CA ASP A 79 -26.44 16.24 -14.75
C ASP A 79 -26.71 14.72 -14.80
N SER A 80 -27.82 14.31 -15.42
CA SER A 80 -28.35 12.92 -15.34
C SER A 80 -27.71 11.93 -16.32
N GLU A 81 -26.58 12.26 -16.96
CA GLU A 81 -25.94 11.39 -17.98
C GLU A 81 -24.56 10.85 -17.60
N LYS A 82 -23.95 11.30 -16.50
CA LYS A 82 -22.74 10.67 -15.98
C LYS A 82 -23.14 9.49 -15.10
N LYS A 83 -23.12 8.28 -15.68
CA LYS A 83 -23.17 7.00 -14.94
C LYS A 83 -22.36 7.16 -13.65
N ALA A 84 -22.94 6.81 -12.51
CA ALA A 84 -22.24 6.73 -11.23
C ALA A 84 -21.07 5.73 -11.37
N VAL A 85 -19.90 6.23 -11.78
CA VAL A 85 -18.66 5.45 -11.75
C VAL A 85 -18.30 5.35 -10.28
N ALA A 86 -18.38 4.15 -9.73
CA ALA A 86 -18.05 3.94 -8.33
C ALA A 86 -16.59 4.34 -8.09
N HIS A 87 -16.36 5.24 -7.14
CA HIS A 87 -15.03 5.66 -6.69
C HIS A 87 -14.32 4.53 -5.94
N TYR A 88 -12.98 4.60 -5.87
CA TYR A 88 -12.14 3.56 -5.28
C TYR A 88 -12.64 3.09 -3.90
N GLY A 89 -12.96 4.03 -3.00
CA GLY A 89 -13.40 3.69 -1.65
C GLY A 89 -14.70 2.88 -1.59
N MET A 90 -15.64 3.13 -2.53
CA MET A 90 -16.87 2.35 -2.64
C MET A 90 -16.61 0.95 -3.19
N LEU A 91 -15.77 0.83 -4.21
CA LEU A 91 -15.38 -0.46 -4.81
C LEU A 91 -14.59 -1.32 -3.81
N PHE A 92 -13.66 -0.71 -3.08
CA PHE A 92 -12.89 -1.39 -2.06
C PHE A 92 -13.78 -1.98 -0.96
N ASP A 93 -14.83 -1.26 -0.54
CA ASP A 93 -15.82 -1.78 0.40
C ASP A 93 -16.77 -2.83 -0.23
N GLU A 94 -17.12 -2.70 -1.52
CA GLU A 94 -17.87 -3.72 -2.27
C GLU A 94 -17.14 -5.08 -2.24
N PHE A 95 -15.81 -5.05 -2.33
CA PHE A 95 -14.95 -6.23 -2.19
C PHE A 95 -14.63 -6.60 -0.73
N GLN A 96 -15.30 -5.98 0.25
CA GLN A 96 -15.16 -6.23 1.68
C GLN A 96 -13.80 -5.81 2.27
N GLY A 97 -13.05 -4.95 1.57
CA GLY A 97 -11.72 -4.52 2.01
C GLY A 97 -11.72 -3.85 3.39
N LEU A 98 -12.69 -2.98 3.66
CA LEU A 98 -12.83 -2.33 4.98
C LEU A 98 -13.11 -3.36 6.09
N SER A 99 -14.00 -4.32 5.83
CA SER A 99 -14.36 -5.35 6.82
C SER A 99 -13.16 -6.21 7.21
N HIS A 100 -12.36 -6.63 6.22
CA HIS A 100 -11.14 -7.41 6.48
C HIS A 100 -10.09 -6.59 7.22
N LEU A 101 -9.91 -5.33 6.84
CA LEU A 101 -8.96 -4.44 7.51
C LEU A 101 -9.35 -4.19 8.98
N GLU A 102 -10.62 -3.94 9.27
CA GLU A 102 -11.12 -3.75 10.64
C GLU A 102 -10.92 -4.99 11.50
N ALA A 103 -11.21 -6.17 10.95
CA ALA A 103 -10.99 -7.42 11.65
C ALA A 103 -9.50 -7.64 11.96
N LEU A 104 -8.62 -7.38 10.98
CA LEU A 104 -7.18 -7.46 11.14
C LEU A 104 -6.65 -6.45 12.19
N GLU A 105 -7.14 -5.21 12.19
CA GLU A 105 -6.78 -4.20 13.20
C GLU A 105 -7.20 -4.61 14.62
N ILE A 106 -8.35 -5.30 14.77
CA ILE A 106 -8.80 -5.83 16.06
C ILE A 106 -7.85 -6.92 16.55
N LEU A 107 -7.54 -7.91 15.70
CA LEU A 107 -6.62 -9.00 16.02
C LEU A 107 -5.22 -8.48 16.37
N SER A 108 -4.74 -7.50 15.60
CA SER A 108 -3.46 -6.83 15.82
C SER A 108 -3.40 -6.13 17.18
N ARG A 109 -4.43 -5.33 17.52
CA ARG A 109 -4.51 -4.60 18.79
C ARG A 109 -4.62 -5.54 19.99
N GLU A 110 -5.41 -6.61 19.86
CA GLU A 110 -5.52 -7.62 20.91
C GLU A 110 -4.16 -8.31 21.15
N SER A 111 -3.46 -8.66 20.08
CA SER A 111 -2.14 -9.29 20.13
C SER A 111 -1.09 -8.36 20.74
N GLU A 112 -1.07 -7.09 20.33
CA GLU A 112 -0.17 -6.07 20.88
C GLU A 112 -0.38 -5.90 22.40
N SER A 113 -1.63 -5.90 22.86
CA SER A 113 -1.94 -5.84 24.30
C SER A 113 -1.41 -7.06 25.05
N LYS A 114 -1.47 -8.26 24.46
CA LYS A 114 -0.92 -9.49 25.06
C LYS A 114 0.60 -9.46 25.10
N VAL A 115 1.26 -9.05 24.03
CA VAL A 115 2.73 -8.87 23.98
C VAL A 115 3.18 -7.90 25.07
N LYS A 116 2.54 -6.73 25.17
CA LYS A 116 2.81 -5.74 26.23
C LYS A 116 2.63 -6.34 27.62
N SER A 117 1.55 -7.08 27.85
CA SER A 117 1.32 -7.75 29.14
C SER A 117 2.47 -8.68 29.51
N VAL A 118 2.93 -9.54 28.58
CA VAL A 118 4.05 -10.47 28.83
C VAL A 118 5.36 -9.72 29.09
N LEU A 119 5.65 -8.67 28.32
CA LEU A 119 6.85 -7.85 28.53
C LEU A 119 6.86 -7.14 29.89
N THR A 120 5.69 -6.85 30.47
CA THR A 120 5.59 -6.24 31.81
C THR A 120 5.71 -7.24 32.95
N THR A 121 5.45 -8.53 32.72
CA THR A 121 5.52 -9.57 33.77
C THR A 121 6.90 -10.22 33.85
N LEU A 122 7.64 -10.29 32.75
CA LEU A 122 9.00 -10.81 32.72
C LEU A 122 10.02 -9.81 33.27
N SER A 123 11.14 -10.31 33.77
CA SER A 123 12.26 -9.49 34.27
C SER A 123 13.60 -10.20 34.10
N GLY A 124 14.71 -9.48 34.24
CA GLY A 124 16.06 -10.03 34.11
C GLY A 124 16.38 -10.55 32.70
N ASP A 125 17.23 -11.58 32.63
CA ASP A 125 17.77 -12.12 31.38
C ASP A 125 16.68 -12.64 30.43
N GLN A 126 15.59 -13.21 30.98
CA GLN A 126 14.47 -13.70 30.17
C GLN A 126 13.76 -12.59 29.39
N LEU A 127 13.66 -11.39 29.98
CA LEU A 127 13.08 -10.21 29.33
C LEU A 127 14.01 -9.65 28.26
N VAL A 128 15.32 -9.60 28.52
CA VAL A 128 16.32 -9.14 27.54
C VAL A 128 16.29 -10.04 26.32
N GLN A 129 16.37 -11.36 26.54
CA GLN A 129 16.31 -12.35 25.45
C GLN A 129 15.00 -12.23 24.67
N LEU A 130 13.84 -12.07 25.34
CA LEU A 130 12.58 -11.92 24.62
C LEU A 130 12.60 -10.69 23.71
N ARG A 131 13.11 -9.55 24.20
CA ARG A 131 13.16 -8.32 23.40
C ARG A 131 14.05 -8.48 22.17
N GLU A 132 15.20 -9.12 22.31
CA GLU A 132 16.09 -9.42 21.18
C GLU A 132 15.40 -10.31 20.13
N GLU A 133 14.65 -11.33 20.55
CA GLU A 133 13.88 -12.19 19.65
C GLU A 133 12.73 -11.42 18.95
N LEU A 134 12.02 -10.54 19.66
CA LEU A 134 10.96 -9.72 19.06
C LEU A 134 11.53 -8.64 18.11
N ASP A 135 12.69 -8.07 18.44
CA ASP A 135 13.38 -7.13 17.55
C ASP A 135 13.79 -7.83 16.24
N GLN A 136 14.22 -9.10 16.27
CA GLN A 136 14.49 -9.88 15.05
C GLN A 136 13.24 -10.08 14.18
N ILE A 137 12.07 -10.33 14.80
CA ILE A 137 10.80 -10.40 14.06
C ILE A 137 10.52 -9.06 13.41
N LYS A 138 10.66 -7.96 14.16
CA LYS A 138 10.41 -6.60 13.70
C LYS A 138 11.31 -6.18 12.54
N ASP A 139 12.56 -6.61 12.53
CA ASP A 139 13.50 -6.33 11.44
C ASP A 139 13.00 -6.84 10.08
N SER A 140 12.30 -7.98 10.06
CA SER A 140 11.67 -8.53 8.84
C SER A 140 10.46 -7.72 8.32
N PHE A 141 9.95 -6.76 9.09
CA PHE A 141 8.89 -5.85 8.66
C PHE A 141 9.43 -4.48 8.23
N SER A 142 10.75 -4.34 8.15
CA SER A 142 11.39 -3.12 7.68
C SER A 142 11.04 -2.88 6.20
N MET A 143 10.65 -1.65 5.88
CA MET A 143 10.16 -1.30 4.55
C MET A 143 11.25 -1.17 3.48
N VAL A 144 12.52 -1.45 3.84
CA VAL A 144 13.68 -1.32 2.94
C VAL A 144 13.58 -2.27 1.74
N GLU A 145 12.91 -3.41 1.89
CA GLU A 145 12.70 -4.39 0.81
C GLU A 145 11.73 -3.89 -0.28
N PHE A 146 10.98 -2.79 -0.06
CA PHE A 146 10.04 -2.24 -1.03
C PHE A 146 10.63 -1.14 -1.92
N ASP A 147 11.86 -0.67 -1.65
CA ASP A 147 12.48 0.47 -2.36
C ASP A 147 13.40 0.04 -3.52
N GLU A 148 13.76 -1.26 -3.67
CA GLU A 148 14.94 -1.67 -4.46
C GLU A 148 14.73 -2.55 -5.71
N GLU A 149 13.51 -2.89 -6.15
CA GLU A 149 13.37 -3.66 -7.39
C GLU A 149 13.18 -2.74 -8.61
N GLU A 150 14.26 -2.49 -9.34
CA GLU A 150 14.18 -2.20 -10.78
C GLU A 150 13.44 -3.38 -11.44
N GLU A 151 12.14 -3.22 -11.69
CA GLU A 151 11.34 -4.21 -12.40
C GLU A 151 12.00 -4.50 -13.76
N GLU A 152 12.62 -5.67 -13.91
CA GLU A 152 12.95 -6.18 -15.24
C GLU A 152 11.63 -6.30 -16.01
N GLU A 153 11.54 -5.65 -17.17
CA GLU A 153 10.38 -5.78 -18.06
C GLU A 153 10.34 -7.24 -18.59
N THR A 154 9.69 -8.13 -17.84
CA THR A 154 9.35 -9.47 -18.31
C THR A 154 8.21 -9.37 -19.32
N GLU A 155 8.19 -10.26 -20.32
CA GLU A 155 7.08 -10.32 -21.27
C GLU A 155 5.76 -10.59 -20.52
N ASP A 156 4.65 -9.98 -20.98
CA ASP A 156 3.33 -10.13 -20.35
C ASP A 156 2.85 -11.60 -20.42
N ASP A 157 3.15 -12.38 -19.37
CA ASP A 157 2.71 -13.77 -19.22
C ASP A 157 1.28 -13.89 -18.65
N GLY A 158 0.46 -12.84 -18.79
CA GLY A 158 -0.95 -12.88 -18.39
C GLY A 158 -1.19 -13.18 -16.89
N GLY A 159 -0.22 -12.89 -16.03
CA GLY A 159 -0.29 -13.10 -14.58
C GLY A 159 0.18 -14.47 -14.09
N ALA A 160 0.75 -15.32 -14.96
CA ALA A 160 1.22 -16.65 -14.53
C ALA A 160 2.46 -16.59 -13.61
N GLU A 161 3.35 -15.62 -13.82
CA GLU A 161 4.50 -15.34 -12.93
C GLU A 161 4.02 -15.03 -11.50
N PHE A 162 3.07 -14.10 -11.35
CA PHE A 162 2.46 -13.78 -10.07
C PHE A 162 1.78 -14.99 -9.42
N GLU A 163 0.98 -15.75 -10.18
CA GLU A 163 0.31 -16.94 -9.64
C GLU A 163 1.32 -17.97 -9.12
N LYS A 164 2.43 -18.15 -9.84
CA LYS A 164 3.50 -19.06 -9.43
C LYS A 164 4.19 -18.57 -8.15
N GLU A 165 4.67 -17.32 -8.10
CA GLU A 165 5.32 -16.75 -6.92
C GLU A 165 4.40 -16.78 -5.69
N LEU A 166 3.13 -16.40 -5.87
CA LEU A 166 2.11 -16.45 -4.82
C LEU A 166 1.90 -17.88 -4.32
N THR A 167 1.81 -18.86 -5.23
CA THR A 167 1.60 -20.27 -4.84
C THR A 167 2.80 -20.81 -4.07
N GLU A 168 4.02 -20.54 -4.51
CA GLU A 168 5.25 -20.97 -3.82
C GLU A 168 5.33 -20.40 -2.39
N LEU A 169 5.00 -19.13 -2.21
CA LEU A 169 4.98 -18.48 -0.88
C LEU A 169 3.88 -19.07 0.02
N LEU A 170 2.69 -19.31 -0.51
CA LEU A 170 1.58 -19.87 0.27
C LEU A 170 1.77 -21.34 0.64
N GLU A 171 2.47 -22.10 -0.20
CA GLU A 171 2.94 -23.45 0.14
C GLU A 171 3.94 -23.39 1.29
N GLY A 172 4.87 -22.43 1.27
CA GLY A 172 5.79 -22.16 2.38
C GLY A 172 5.08 -21.76 3.68
N LEU A 173 3.92 -21.11 3.58
CA LEU A 173 3.06 -20.76 4.71
C LEU A 173 2.08 -21.89 5.12
N HIS A 174 2.03 -23.00 4.39
CA HIS A 174 1.08 -24.11 4.57
C HIS A 174 -0.42 -23.72 4.53
N VAL A 175 -0.77 -22.76 3.67
CA VAL A 175 -2.11 -22.13 3.62
C VAL A 175 -2.65 -21.95 2.20
N SER A 176 -2.36 -22.91 1.30
CA SER A 176 -2.72 -22.80 -0.12
C SER A 176 -4.20 -22.47 -0.40
N ALA A 177 -5.14 -22.91 0.43
CA ALA A 177 -6.57 -22.64 0.26
C ALA A 177 -6.99 -21.18 0.58
N THR A 178 -6.12 -20.34 1.16
CA THR A 178 -6.53 -18.98 1.57
C THR A 178 -6.54 -17.97 0.43
N ALA A 179 -5.82 -18.25 -0.67
CA ALA A 179 -5.60 -17.30 -1.75
C ALA A 179 -6.37 -17.57 -3.05
N ASP A 180 -7.22 -18.60 -3.11
CA ASP A 180 -8.00 -18.93 -4.33
C ASP A 180 -8.73 -17.71 -4.90
N LYS A 181 -9.30 -16.87 -4.04
CA LYS A 181 -10.00 -15.64 -4.46
C LYS A 181 -9.05 -14.57 -5.02
N LEU A 182 -7.84 -14.45 -4.47
CA LEU A 182 -6.82 -13.53 -4.95
C LEU A 182 -6.31 -13.98 -6.32
N SER A 183 -5.92 -15.25 -6.45
CA SER A 183 -5.48 -15.82 -7.73
C SER A 183 -6.56 -15.73 -8.81
N GLN A 184 -7.82 -16.00 -8.45
CA GLN A 184 -8.95 -15.85 -9.38
C GLN A 184 -9.17 -14.38 -9.78
N ALA A 185 -9.05 -13.43 -8.84
CA ALA A 185 -9.15 -12.01 -9.15
C ALA A 185 -8.05 -11.59 -10.14
N CYS A 186 -6.79 -11.96 -9.90
CA CYS A 186 -5.69 -11.65 -10.80
C CYS A 186 -5.91 -12.22 -12.21
N LYS A 187 -6.40 -13.47 -12.33
CA LYS A 187 -6.76 -14.06 -13.63
C LYS A 187 -7.85 -13.27 -14.36
N ASN A 188 -8.91 -12.90 -13.65
CA ASN A 188 -10.02 -12.12 -14.23
C ASN A 188 -9.53 -10.73 -14.68
N ILE A 189 -8.68 -10.10 -13.88
CA ILE A 189 -8.07 -8.80 -14.18
C ILE A 189 -7.16 -8.90 -15.41
N CYS A 190 -6.28 -9.91 -15.47
CA CYS A 190 -5.41 -10.13 -16.63
C CYS A 190 -6.20 -10.41 -17.91
N SER A 191 -7.29 -11.19 -17.84
CA SER A 191 -8.21 -11.37 -18.97
C SER A 191 -8.82 -10.04 -19.41
N THR A 192 -9.26 -9.20 -18.46
CA THR A 192 -9.83 -7.87 -18.75
C THR A 192 -8.81 -6.97 -19.44
N VAL A 193 -7.58 -6.89 -18.94
CA VAL A 193 -6.49 -6.13 -19.56
C VAL A 193 -6.19 -6.64 -20.98
N SER A 194 -6.12 -7.96 -21.16
CA SER A 194 -5.88 -8.57 -22.46
C SER A 194 -6.98 -8.24 -23.46
N ASP A 195 -8.25 -8.33 -23.03
CA ASP A 195 -9.41 -7.98 -23.86
C ASP A 195 -9.41 -6.49 -24.25
N MET A 196 -8.98 -5.61 -23.34
CA MET A 196 -8.84 -4.17 -23.62
C MET A 196 -7.66 -3.83 -24.53
N ASN A 197 -6.62 -4.66 -24.56
CA ASN A 197 -5.41 -4.47 -25.39
C ASN A 197 -5.47 -5.15 -26.77
N LYS A 198 -6.52 -5.93 -27.10
CA LYS A 198 -6.62 -6.62 -28.39
C LYS A 198 -6.63 -5.62 -29.56
N PRO A 199 -5.71 -5.76 -30.55
CA PRO A 199 -5.77 -4.96 -31.76
C PRO A 199 -6.95 -5.41 -32.63
N LEU A 200 -7.66 -4.45 -33.26
CA LEU A 200 -8.74 -4.75 -34.21
C LEU A 200 -8.19 -5.56 -35.39
N ASN A 201 -8.78 -6.73 -35.66
CA ASN A 201 -8.55 -7.45 -36.91
C ASN A 201 -9.26 -6.68 -38.04
N LYS A 202 -8.48 -6.14 -38.98
CA LYS A 202 -8.96 -5.30 -40.10
C LYS A 202 -9.81 -6.04 -41.17
N GLU A 203 -10.32 -7.24 -40.89
CA GLU A 203 -10.97 -8.09 -41.90
C GLU A 203 -12.49 -8.30 -41.69
N SER A 204 -13.12 -7.61 -40.74
CA SER A 204 -14.58 -7.63 -40.59
C SER A 204 -15.15 -6.21 -40.74
N ASP A 205 -15.91 -5.98 -41.82
CA ASP A 205 -16.62 -4.74 -42.14
C ASP A 205 -17.82 -4.43 -41.18
N GLU A 206 -17.85 -5.01 -39.98
CA GLU A 206 -18.95 -4.83 -38.99
C GLU A 206 -18.51 -4.21 -37.64
N GLU A 207 -17.26 -3.77 -37.47
CA GLU A 207 -16.71 -3.40 -36.15
C GLU A 207 -16.43 -1.90 -35.94
N GLU A 208 -17.47 -1.07 -35.87
CA GLU A 208 -17.40 0.23 -35.18
C GLU A 208 -17.75 0.13 -33.67
N THR A 209 -17.99 -1.08 -33.15
CA THR A 209 -18.78 -1.30 -31.92
C THR A 209 -18.02 -1.78 -30.67
N LEU A 210 -16.71 -2.00 -30.66
CA LEU A 210 -16.01 -2.57 -29.49
C LEU A 210 -14.68 -1.89 -29.10
N ARG A 211 -14.51 -0.59 -29.36
CA ARG A 211 -13.38 0.14 -28.77
C ARG A 211 -13.80 0.68 -27.39
N HIS A 212 -13.20 0.14 -26.33
CA HIS A 212 -13.40 0.66 -24.97
C HIS A 212 -12.99 2.15 -24.93
N SER A 213 -13.84 2.99 -24.35
CA SER A 213 -13.51 4.39 -24.09
C SER A 213 -12.43 4.52 -23.02
N ALA A 214 -11.69 5.64 -23.01
CA ALA A 214 -10.66 5.87 -21.98
C ALA A 214 -11.28 5.88 -20.56
N GLU A 215 -12.51 6.36 -20.44
CA GLU A 215 -13.29 6.37 -19.20
C GLU A 215 -13.66 4.95 -18.73
N GLU A 216 -14.03 4.04 -19.65
CA GLU A 216 -14.30 2.64 -19.31
C GLU A 216 -13.04 1.90 -18.89
N VAL A 217 -11.92 2.14 -19.58
CA VAL A 217 -10.62 1.57 -19.20
C VAL A 217 -10.19 2.09 -17.82
N HIS A 218 -10.36 3.39 -17.56
CA HIS A 218 -10.07 3.97 -16.25
C HIS A 218 -10.95 3.35 -15.16
N ALA A 219 -12.25 3.24 -15.38
CA ALA A 219 -13.16 2.62 -14.41
C ALA A 219 -12.80 1.15 -14.12
N ALA A 220 -12.41 0.39 -15.15
CA ALA A 220 -11.91 -0.97 -14.98
C ALA A 220 -10.62 -0.99 -14.16
N ALA A 221 -9.68 -0.07 -14.42
CA ALA A 221 -8.45 0.05 -13.65
C ALA A 221 -8.72 0.30 -12.16
N ILE A 222 -9.59 1.25 -11.82
CA ILE A 222 -9.93 1.56 -10.43
C ILE A 222 -10.59 0.36 -9.74
N ARG A 223 -11.51 -0.35 -10.44
CA ARG A 223 -12.14 -1.56 -9.91
C ARG A 223 -11.14 -2.68 -9.68
N SER A 224 -10.24 -2.94 -10.63
CA SER A 224 -9.23 -3.99 -10.51
C SER A 224 -8.23 -3.70 -9.39
N LEU A 225 -7.79 -2.44 -9.23
CA LEU A 225 -6.93 -2.04 -8.11
C LEU A 225 -7.63 -2.23 -6.76
N ALA A 226 -8.89 -1.80 -6.64
CA ALA A 226 -9.67 -1.97 -5.42
C ALA A 226 -9.91 -3.45 -5.09
N GLU A 227 -10.21 -4.29 -6.08
CA GLU A 227 -10.38 -5.74 -5.89
C GLU A 227 -9.08 -6.39 -5.44
N LEU A 228 -7.97 -6.13 -6.15
CA LEU A 228 -6.66 -6.70 -5.82
C LEU A 228 -6.25 -6.34 -4.39
N THR A 229 -6.36 -5.07 -4.00
CA THR A 229 -6.04 -4.63 -2.64
C THR A 229 -6.95 -5.24 -1.59
N ALA A 230 -8.27 -5.32 -1.83
CA ALA A 230 -9.18 -5.96 -0.89
C ALA A 230 -8.86 -7.45 -0.70
N ARG A 231 -8.50 -8.16 -1.78
CA ARG A 231 -8.10 -9.57 -1.72
C ARG A 231 -6.75 -9.79 -1.04
N SER A 232 -5.79 -8.87 -1.22
CA SER A 232 -4.53 -8.85 -0.48
C SER A 232 -4.76 -8.71 1.03
N ILE A 233 -5.64 -7.79 1.44
CA ILE A 233 -5.96 -7.58 2.85
C ILE A 233 -6.78 -8.75 3.41
N GLU A 234 -7.69 -9.34 2.64
CA GLU A 234 -8.37 -10.60 3.00
C GLU A 234 -7.35 -11.72 3.27
N LEU A 235 -6.31 -11.84 2.45
CA LEU A 235 -5.25 -12.82 2.64
C LEU A 235 -4.51 -12.60 3.96
N PHE A 236 -4.06 -11.37 4.24
CA PHE A 236 -3.42 -11.06 5.53
C PHE A 236 -4.33 -11.32 6.72
N HIS A 237 -5.61 -10.98 6.61
CA HIS A 237 -6.59 -11.28 7.65
C HIS A 237 -6.69 -12.79 7.92
N LYS A 238 -6.77 -13.64 6.89
CA LYS A 238 -6.78 -15.10 7.07
C LYS A 238 -5.46 -15.63 7.62
N LEU A 239 -4.33 -15.07 7.17
CA LEU A 239 -3.01 -15.43 7.71
C LEU A 239 -2.93 -15.13 9.20
N ALA A 240 -3.45 -13.97 9.64
CA ALA A 240 -3.54 -13.63 11.06
C ALA A 240 -4.34 -14.66 11.86
N GLU A 241 -5.52 -15.07 11.36
CA GLU A 241 -6.34 -16.10 12.01
C GLU A 241 -5.58 -17.43 12.13
N ILE A 242 -4.87 -17.82 11.07
CA ILE A 242 -4.12 -19.09 11.05
C ILE A 242 -2.92 -19.04 11.99
N ILE A 243 -2.15 -17.95 12.00
CA ILE A 243 -1.01 -17.76 12.91
C ILE A 243 -1.44 -17.84 14.38
N LEU A 244 -2.63 -17.34 14.71
CA LEU A 244 -3.17 -17.35 16.08
C LEU A 244 -3.78 -18.69 16.49
N THR A 245 -4.26 -19.49 15.54
CA THR A 245 -5.02 -20.73 15.83
C THR A 245 -4.22 -22.00 15.61
N SER A 246 -3.22 -21.97 14.73
CA SER A 246 -2.38 -23.11 14.42
C SER A 246 -1.04 -23.01 15.13
N SER A 247 -0.45 -24.17 15.47
CA SER A 247 0.94 -24.25 15.95
C SER A 247 1.96 -23.98 14.84
N SER A 248 1.54 -23.46 13.67
CA SER A 248 2.41 -23.26 12.52
C SER A 248 3.42 -22.15 12.79
N CYS A 249 4.66 -22.39 12.38
CA CYS A 249 5.73 -21.41 12.44
C CYS A 249 5.77 -20.65 11.12
N VAL A 250 4.96 -19.60 11.02
CA VAL A 250 5.07 -18.66 9.92
C VAL A 250 6.31 -17.79 10.12
N GLU A 251 7.22 -17.82 9.16
CA GLU A 251 8.40 -16.97 9.16
C GLU A 251 8.05 -15.57 8.66
N ALA A 252 8.49 -14.54 9.40
CA ALA A 252 8.24 -13.14 9.06
C ALA A 252 8.77 -12.76 7.67
N GLY A 253 9.90 -13.35 7.25
CA GLY A 253 10.48 -13.13 5.93
C GLY A 253 9.58 -13.58 4.77
N ILE A 254 8.81 -14.67 4.94
CA ILE A 254 7.87 -15.15 3.91
C ILE A 254 6.71 -14.15 3.76
N LEU A 255 6.26 -13.54 4.87
CA LEU A 255 5.22 -12.51 4.84
C LEU A 255 5.72 -11.20 4.21
N SER A 256 6.99 -10.83 4.44
CA SER A 256 7.61 -9.69 3.76
C SER A 256 7.65 -9.92 2.25
N GLN A 257 8.18 -11.06 1.81
CA GLN A 257 8.23 -11.44 0.39
C GLN A 257 6.84 -11.48 -0.25
N LEU A 258 5.85 -12.04 0.45
CA LEU A 258 4.46 -12.01 -0.01
C LEU A 258 3.97 -10.57 -0.22
N THR A 259 4.28 -9.66 0.70
CA THR A 259 3.89 -8.26 0.57
C THR A 259 4.59 -7.58 -0.62
N VAL A 260 5.86 -7.92 -0.88
CA VAL A 260 6.61 -7.43 -2.05
C VAL A 260 5.94 -7.88 -3.35
N VAL A 261 5.64 -9.18 -3.48
CA VAL A 261 4.97 -9.76 -4.65
C VAL A 261 3.60 -9.09 -4.90
N LEU A 262 2.82 -8.82 -3.85
CA LEU A 262 1.55 -8.12 -3.97
C LEU A 262 1.72 -6.67 -4.44
N CYS A 263 2.73 -5.95 -3.93
CA CYS A 263 3.02 -4.57 -4.35
C CYS A 263 3.54 -4.51 -5.80
N LYS A 264 4.37 -5.47 -6.20
CA LYS A 264 4.84 -5.64 -7.58
C LYS A 264 3.67 -5.84 -8.53
N GLU A 265 2.72 -6.72 -8.21
CA GLU A 265 1.52 -6.95 -9.01
C GLU A 265 0.65 -5.68 -9.15
N ILE A 266 0.48 -4.90 -8.07
CA ILE A 266 -0.23 -3.61 -8.10
C ILE A 266 0.47 -2.63 -9.06
N SER A 267 1.81 -2.54 -9.02
CA SER A 267 2.60 -1.69 -9.92
C SER A 267 2.46 -2.13 -11.38
N GLN A 268 2.64 -3.43 -11.66
CA GLN A 268 2.50 -4.00 -12.99
C GLN A 268 1.10 -3.76 -13.56
N LEU A 269 0.06 -3.92 -12.73
CA LEU A 269 -1.32 -3.68 -13.13
C LEU A 269 -1.56 -2.22 -13.53
N SER A 270 -1.03 -1.27 -12.77
CA SER A 270 -1.07 0.17 -13.10
C SER A 270 -0.43 0.46 -14.46
N LYS A 271 0.74 -0.14 -14.73
CA LYS A 271 1.45 0.01 -16.01
C LYS A 271 0.64 -0.57 -17.17
N LYS A 272 0.06 -1.76 -16.99
CA LYS A 272 -0.81 -2.41 -17.97
C LYS A 272 -2.02 -1.54 -18.33
N PHE A 273 -2.74 -1.02 -17.34
CA PHE A 273 -3.88 -0.12 -17.58
C PHE A 273 -3.47 1.24 -18.17
N THR A 274 -2.28 1.75 -17.83
CA THR A 274 -1.74 2.96 -18.45
C THR A 274 -1.51 2.77 -19.96
N SER A 275 -1.04 1.58 -20.37
CA SER A 275 -0.93 1.20 -21.77
C SER A 275 -2.29 1.11 -22.46
N CYS A 276 -3.28 0.48 -21.81
CA CYS A 276 -4.66 0.43 -22.29
C CYS A 276 -5.24 1.84 -22.48
N LEU A 277 -5.07 2.71 -21.49
CA LEU A 277 -5.55 4.10 -21.51
C LEU A 277 -4.91 4.89 -22.64
N THR A 278 -3.60 4.75 -22.83
CA THR A 278 -2.88 5.44 -23.91
C THR A 278 -3.40 5.00 -25.29
N THR A 279 -3.73 3.71 -25.44
CA THR A 279 -4.27 3.14 -26.68
C THR A 279 -5.71 3.60 -26.94
N ALA A 280 -6.58 3.53 -25.92
CA ALA A 280 -7.97 3.95 -25.99
C ALA A 280 -8.12 5.48 -26.18
N GLY A 281 -7.26 6.25 -25.50
CA GLY A 281 -7.22 7.71 -25.54
C GLY A 281 -6.35 8.30 -26.65
N SER A 282 -5.85 7.49 -27.59
CA SER A 282 -4.91 7.95 -28.65
C SER A 282 -5.43 9.10 -29.53
N SER A 283 -6.76 9.26 -29.63
CA SER A 283 -7.41 10.37 -30.34
C SER A 283 -7.86 11.52 -29.43
N GLN A 284 -7.76 11.36 -28.11
CA GLN A 284 -8.16 12.34 -27.12
C GLN A 284 -7.03 13.35 -26.86
N LYS A 285 -7.40 14.52 -26.33
CA LYS A 285 -6.43 15.53 -25.90
C LYS A 285 -5.83 15.14 -24.54
N GLY A 286 -4.59 15.59 -24.30
CA GLY A 286 -3.87 15.30 -23.06
C GLY A 286 -4.53 15.85 -21.80
N ASP A 287 -5.34 16.91 -21.89
CA ASP A 287 -6.11 17.47 -20.76
C ASP A 287 -7.26 16.55 -20.30
N VAL A 288 -7.70 15.62 -21.14
CA VAL A 288 -8.69 14.58 -20.79
C VAL A 288 -8.00 13.29 -20.36
N LEU A 289 -6.96 12.86 -21.08
CA LEU A 289 -6.29 11.59 -20.84
C LEU A 289 -5.37 11.60 -19.61
N ASN A 290 -4.61 12.68 -19.39
CA ASN A 290 -3.64 12.74 -18.31
C ASN A 290 -4.28 12.60 -16.92
N PRO A 291 -5.42 13.26 -16.61
CA PRO A 291 -6.12 13.04 -15.34
C PRO A 291 -6.52 11.59 -15.09
N LEU A 292 -6.92 10.84 -16.13
CA LEU A 292 -7.28 9.41 -16.00
C LEU A 292 -6.06 8.56 -15.68
N ILE A 293 -4.94 8.80 -16.37
CA ILE A 293 -3.66 8.11 -16.10
C ILE A 293 -3.16 8.45 -14.69
N THR A 294 -3.16 9.73 -14.32
CA THR A 294 -2.79 10.17 -12.97
C THR A 294 -3.67 9.51 -11.91
N GLY A 295 -4.99 9.40 -12.15
CA GLY A 295 -5.90 8.70 -11.25
C GLY A 295 -5.53 7.24 -11.04
N VAL A 296 -5.16 6.51 -12.10
CA VAL A 296 -4.70 5.11 -11.96
C VAL A 296 -3.44 5.02 -11.10
N PHE A 297 -2.43 5.87 -11.33
CA PHE A 297 -1.21 5.87 -10.53
C PHE A 297 -1.44 6.25 -9.07
N LEU A 298 -2.32 7.23 -8.81
CA LEU A 298 -2.67 7.62 -7.44
C LEU A 298 -3.34 6.46 -6.70
N GLU A 299 -4.31 5.79 -7.31
CA GLU A 299 -4.96 4.65 -6.65
C GLU A 299 -4.06 3.43 -6.55
N ALA A 300 -3.14 3.21 -7.50
CA ALA A 300 -2.13 2.16 -7.37
C ALA A 300 -1.17 2.44 -6.20
N SER A 301 -0.74 3.70 -6.03
CA SER A 301 0.09 4.10 -4.88
C SER A 301 -0.67 3.90 -3.56
N ASN A 302 -1.95 4.31 -3.50
CA ASN A 302 -2.80 4.07 -2.33
C ASN A 302 -2.94 2.58 -2.03
N SER A 303 -3.24 1.77 -3.05
CA SER A 303 -3.34 0.32 -2.99
C SER A 303 -2.08 -0.33 -2.40
N ALA A 304 -0.89 0.10 -2.83
CA ALA A 304 0.38 -0.39 -2.30
C ALA A 304 0.55 -0.01 -0.82
N SER A 305 0.29 1.25 -0.46
CA SER A 305 0.36 1.71 0.94
C SER A 305 -0.62 0.97 1.84
N TYR A 306 -1.87 0.74 1.41
CA TYR A 306 -2.85 0.00 2.21
C TYR A 306 -2.44 -1.46 2.40
N THR A 307 -1.82 -2.07 1.39
CA THR A 307 -1.30 -3.44 1.48
C THR A 307 -0.14 -3.50 2.47
N GLN A 308 0.79 -2.55 2.42
CA GLN A 308 1.92 -2.46 3.35
C GLN A 308 1.46 -2.17 4.79
N ASP A 309 0.52 -1.26 4.99
CA ASP A 309 -0.06 -0.97 6.30
C ASP A 309 -0.76 -2.21 6.89
N ALA A 310 -1.49 -2.96 6.06
CA ALA A 310 -2.11 -4.22 6.49
C ALA A 310 -1.06 -5.29 6.87
N PHE A 311 0.05 -5.36 6.14
CA PHE A 311 1.19 -6.21 6.51
C PHE A 311 1.74 -5.82 7.89
N GLN A 312 1.93 -4.53 8.19
CA GLN A 312 2.41 -4.08 9.51
C GLN A 312 1.50 -4.54 10.67
N LEU A 313 0.20 -4.72 10.42
CA LEU A 313 -0.73 -5.23 11.44
C LEU A 313 -0.45 -6.68 11.85
N LEU A 314 0.25 -7.47 11.03
CA LEU A 314 0.63 -8.85 11.34
C LEU A 314 1.79 -8.96 12.35
N MET A 315 2.60 -7.91 12.51
CA MET A 315 3.75 -7.92 13.40
C MET A 315 3.40 -8.35 14.84
N PRO A 316 2.49 -7.67 15.57
CA PRO A 316 2.14 -8.07 16.93
C PRO A 316 1.49 -9.46 17.01
N ILE A 317 0.93 -9.95 15.90
CA ILE A 317 0.30 -11.27 15.79
C ILE A 317 1.38 -12.36 15.74
N LEU A 318 2.46 -12.16 14.98
CA LEU A 318 3.62 -13.04 15.01
C LEU A 318 4.35 -12.99 16.35
N GLU A 319 4.52 -11.80 16.93
CA GLU A 319 5.17 -11.65 18.24
C GLU A 319 4.45 -12.48 19.31
N ILE A 320 3.11 -12.42 19.37
CA ILE A 320 2.37 -13.21 20.37
C ILE A 320 2.43 -14.71 20.07
N SER A 321 2.37 -15.13 18.81
CA SER A 321 2.52 -16.54 18.41
C SER A 321 3.89 -17.10 18.81
N HIS A 322 4.96 -16.31 18.61
CA HIS A 322 6.32 -16.65 19.05
C HIS A 322 6.40 -16.79 20.58
N ILE A 323 5.84 -15.83 21.33
CA ILE A 323 5.79 -15.86 22.79
C ILE A 323 5.07 -17.12 23.30
N GLN A 324 3.92 -17.45 22.71
CA GLN A 324 3.14 -18.64 23.09
C GLN A 324 3.93 -19.92 22.87
N ARG A 325 4.59 -20.04 21.70
CA ARG A 325 5.43 -21.20 21.40
C ARG A 325 6.62 -21.32 22.34
N ARG A 326 7.27 -20.20 22.68
CA ARG A 326 8.38 -20.18 23.67
C ARG A 326 7.92 -20.68 25.04
N ALA A 327 6.69 -20.35 25.45
CA ALA A 327 6.11 -20.84 26.70
C ALA A 327 5.86 -22.35 26.66
N GLU A 328 5.30 -22.88 25.56
CA GLU A 328 5.06 -24.32 25.38
C GLU A 328 6.35 -25.16 25.46
N PHE A 329 7.46 -24.67 24.90
CA PHE A 329 8.76 -25.33 25.01
C PHE A 329 9.40 -25.25 26.40
N SER A 330 9.00 -24.30 27.23
CA SER A 330 9.53 -24.16 28.59
C SER A 330 8.79 -25.05 29.61
N GLU A 331 7.63 -25.61 29.24
CA GLU A 331 6.80 -26.49 30.07
C GLU A 331 7.02 -28.00 29.79
N GLN A 332 7.91 -28.36 28.85
CA GLN A 332 8.34 -29.74 28.53
C GLN A 332 9.72 -30.05 29.11
#